data_AF-A0A5C7I327-F1
#
_entry.id   AF-A0A5C7I327-F1
#
_cell.length_a   1.000
_cell.length_b   1.000
_cell.length_c   1.000
_cell.angle_alpha   90.00
_cell.angle_beta   90.00
_cell.angle_gamma   90.00
#
_symmetry.space_group_name_H-M   'P 1'
#
loop_
_entity.id
_entity.type
_entity.pdbx_description
1 polymer ?
#
loop_
_entity_poly.entity_id
_entity_poly.type
_entity_poly.pdbx_seq_one_letter_code
_entity_poly.pdbx_strand_id
1 'polypeptide(L)'
;MITITKWFVFNNSKIAALQEKIGDRPTRFEALLALLWGAMIDANIKESNNNIPTPTLQFGALIPVNLRRKLNPALPEQCIGNAITIAMTAWSTKEVRANYNKIVFKARELMSMVDGTSGKMRNFLFGWV
;
A
#
# COMPACT_ATOMS: atom_id res chain seq x y z
N MET A 1 16.21 -7.95 22.18
CA MET A 1 15.57 -8.26 20.88
C MET A 1 16.39 -7.58 19.78
N ILE A 2 17.13 -8.35 18.99
CA ILE A 2 17.92 -7.80 17.87
C ILE A 2 16.96 -7.65 16.69
N THR A 3 16.77 -6.42 16.20
CA THR A 3 16.02 -6.18 14.97
C THR A 3 16.98 -6.28 13.79
N ILE A 4 16.71 -7.18 12.84
CA ILE A 4 17.52 -7.33 11.63
C ILE A 4 16.85 -6.54 10.51
N THR A 5 17.57 -5.56 9.95
CA THR A 5 17.14 -4.82 8.76
C THR A 5 17.85 -5.35 7.53
N LYS A 6 17.09 -5.66 6.47
CA LYS A 6 17.64 -6.10 5.17
C LYS A 6 17.26 -5.12 4.06
N TRP A 7 18.20 -4.90 3.14
CA TRP A 7 18.01 -4.05 1.96
C TRP A 7 17.66 -4.92 0.75
N PHE A 8 16.48 -4.69 0.18
CA PHE A 8 16.04 -5.38 -1.04
C PHE A 8 16.14 -4.41 -2.23
N VAL A 9 17.03 -4.70 -3.16
CA VAL A 9 17.27 -3.84 -4.33
C VAL A 9 16.56 -4.40 -5.56
N PHE A 10 15.64 -3.60 -6.11
CA PHE A 10 14.90 -3.89 -7.34
C PHE A 10 15.37 -2.95 -8.45
N ASN A 11 16.05 -3.49 -9.46
CA ASN A 11 16.48 -2.73 -10.62
C ASN A 11 15.35 -2.56 -11.64
N ASN A 12 15.57 -1.72 -12.66
CA ASN A 12 14.56 -1.40 -13.68
C ASN A 12 14.05 -2.65 -14.41
N SER A 13 14.91 -3.62 -14.73
CA SER A 13 14.50 -4.84 -15.43
C SER A 13 13.61 -5.73 -14.57
N LYS A 14 13.91 -5.90 -13.27
CA LYS A 14 13.04 -6.65 -12.34
C LYS A 14 11.69 -5.96 -12.14
N ILE A 15 11.69 -4.64 -12.03
CA ILE A 15 10.43 -3.87 -11.91
C ILE A 15 9.62 -4.02 -13.20
N ALA A 16 10.22 -3.89 -14.38
CA ALA A 16 9.52 -4.06 -15.65
C ALA A 16 8.88 -5.45 -15.78
N ALA A 17 9.64 -6.51 -15.49
CA ALA A 17 9.12 -7.88 -15.48
C ALA A 17 7.97 -8.07 -14.48
N LEU A 18 8.04 -7.43 -13.32
CA LEU A 18 6.97 -7.44 -12.32
C LEU A 18 5.72 -6.72 -12.84
N GLN A 19 5.87 -5.54 -13.45
CA GLN A 19 4.76 -4.78 -14.03
C GLN A 19 4.08 -5.56 -15.16
N GLU A 20 4.86 -6.24 -16.00
CA GLU A 20 4.35 -7.12 -17.07
C GLU A 20 3.57 -8.31 -16.49
N LYS A 21 4.11 -8.97 -15.46
CA LYS A 21 3.45 -10.10 -14.79
C LYS A 21 2.11 -9.71 -14.16
N ILE A 22 2.01 -8.50 -13.61
CA ILE A 22 0.77 -7.98 -13.03
C ILE A 22 -0.22 -7.62 -14.15
N GLY A 23 0.23 -7.00 -15.25
CA GLY A 23 -0.66 -6.47 -16.28
C GLY A 23 -1.31 -5.16 -15.83
N ASP A 24 -2.23 -4.58 -16.61
CA ASP A 24 -2.92 -3.30 -16.30
C ASP A 24 -2.00 -2.09 -16.02
N ARG A 25 -0.72 -2.17 -16.40
CA ARG A 25 0.30 -1.10 -16.33
C ARG A 25 0.39 -0.42 -14.94
N PRO A 26 0.74 -1.15 -13.85
CA PRO A 26 0.90 -0.58 -12.53
C PRO A 26 2.03 0.44 -12.48
N THR A 27 1.93 1.42 -11.59
CA THR A 27 3.08 2.27 -11.25
C THR A 27 4.17 1.43 -10.58
N ARG A 28 5.42 1.94 -10.53
CA ARG A 28 6.51 1.25 -9.83
C ARG A 28 6.18 1.00 -8.36
N PHE A 29 5.54 1.98 -7.72
CA PHE A 29 5.09 1.89 -6.33
C PHE A 29 4.04 0.79 -6.16
N GLU A 30 3.00 0.77 -7.01
CA GLU A 30 1.94 -0.25 -6.97
C GLU A 30 2.51 -1.67 -7.12
N ALA A 31 3.41 -1.87 -8.08
CA ALA A 31 4.02 -3.16 -8.34
C ALA A 31 4.84 -3.65 -7.13
N LEU A 32 5.69 -2.78 -6.56
CA LEU A 32 6.51 -3.12 -5.40
C LEU A 32 5.68 -3.33 -4.13
N LEU A 33 4.67 -2.49 -3.91
CA LEU A 33 3.74 -2.65 -2.79
C LEU A 33 3.03 -4.00 -2.88
N ALA A 34 2.52 -4.37 -4.07
CA ALA A 34 1.86 -5.65 -4.27
C ALA A 34 2.80 -6.84 -4.00
N LEU A 35 4.06 -6.76 -4.44
CA LEU A 35 5.07 -7.77 -4.19
C LEU A 35 5.38 -7.93 -2.70
N LEU A 36 5.73 -6.82 -2.03
CA LEU A 36 6.09 -6.81 -0.61
C LEU A 36 4.94 -7.28 0.26
N TRP A 37 3.73 -6.85 -0.07
CA TRP A 37 2.53 -7.22 0.66
C TRP A 37 2.23 -8.72 0.57
N GLY A 38 2.27 -9.27 -0.64
CA GLY A 38 2.12 -10.71 -0.86
C GLY A 38 3.18 -11.52 -0.10
N ALA A 39 4.45 -11.11 -0.19
CA ALA A 39 5.55 -11.77 0.50
C ALA A 39 5.41 -11.72 2.04
N MET A 40 4.96 -10.58 2.59
CA MET A 40 4.77 -10.42 4.04
C MET A 40 3.65 -11.32 4.55
N ILE A 41 2.54 -11.41 3.83
CA ILE A 41 1.42 -12.28 4.20
C ILE A 41 1.84 -13.76 4.13
N ASP A 42 2.52 -14.17 3.05
CA ASP A 42 3.01 -15.54 2.92
C ASP A 42 3.99 -15.91 4.03
N ALA A 43 4.87 -14.98 4.43
CA ALA A 43 5.79 -15.18 5.55
C ALA A 43 5.05 -15.38 6.88
N ASN A 44 4.08 -14.51 7.19
CA ASN A 44 3.27 -14.62 8.42
C ASN A 44 2.45 -15.91 8.47
N ILE A 45 1.88 -16.34 7.33
CA ILE A 45 1.15 -17.61 7.25
C ILE A 45 2.08 -18.79 7.53
N LYS A 46 3.27 -18.81 6.92
CA LYS A 46 4.26 -19.88 7.14
C LYS A 46 4.72 -19.96 8.59
N GLU A 47 5.00 -18.83 9.21
CA GLU A 47 5.41 -18.75 10.63
C GLU A 47 4.32 -19.32 11.56
N SER A 48 3.06 -19.14 11.21
CA SER A 48 1.94 -19.67 12.00
C SER A 48 1.65 -21.17 11.85
N ASN A 49 2.48 -21.92 11.11
CA ASN A 49 2.26 -23.34 10.77
C ASN A 49 0.90 -23.62 10.11
N ASN A 50 0.34 -22.65 9.38
CA ASN A 50 -1.03 -22.71 8.83
C ASN A 50 -2.15 -22.89 9.88
N ASN A 51 -1.87 -22.69 11.17
CA ASN A 51 -2.85 -22.80 12.25
C ASN A 51 -3.76 -21.57 12.36
N ILE A 52 -3.51 -20.53 11.58
CA ILE A 52 -4.37 -19.35 11.52
C ILE A 52 -5.63 -19.66 10.69
N PRO A 53 -6.84 -19.42 11.23
CA PRO A 53 -8.04 -19.37 10.42
C PRO A 53 -7.90 -18.29 9.34
N THR A 54 -7.69 -18.75 8.11
CA THR A 54 -7.53 -17.93 6.90
C THR A 54 -8.64 -16.90 6.59
N PRO A 55 -9.83 -16.86 7.21
CA PRO A 55 -10.78 -15.75 7.04
C PRO A 55 -10.55 -14.56 7.98
N THR A 56 -9.81 -14.72 9.08
CA THR A 56 -9.87 -13.76 10.21
C THR A 56 -8.69 -12.81 10.29
N LEU A 57 -7.57 -13.10 9.61
CA LEU A 57 -6.41 -12.20 9.64
C LEU A 57 -6.61 -11.02 8.68
N GLN A 58 -6.76 -9.83 9.26
CA GLN A 58 -6.69 -8.56 8.56
C GLN A 58 -5.27 -8.01 8.70
N PHE A 59 -4.60 -7.80 7.58
CA PHE A 59 -3.32 -7.11 7.54
C PHE A 59 -3.59 -5.65 7.12
N GLY A 60 -3.13 -4.69 7.94
CA GLY A 60 -3.27 -3.27 7.66
C GLY A 60 -1.99 -2.67 7.10
N ALA A 61 -2.08 -1.89 6.01
CA ALA A 61 -1.01 -1.01 5.58
C ALA A 61 -1.33 0.45 5.88
N LEU A 62 -0.31 1.15 6.37
CA LEU A 62 -0.29 2.59 6.57
C LEU A 62 0.73 3.19 5.61
N ILE A 63 0.25 3.95 4.64
CA ILE A 63 1.09 4.55 3.59
C ILE A 63 1.07 6.07 3.78
N PRO A 64 2.18 6.68 4.24
CA PRO A 64 2.27 8.13 4.32
C PRO A 64 2.35 8.73 2.90
N VAL A 65 1.52 9.73 2.62
CA VAL A 65 1.45 10.41 1.33
C VAL A 65 1.72 11.90 1.52
N ASN A 66 2.57 12.45 0.65
CA ASN A 66 2.90 13.88 0.66
C ASN A 66 1.71 14.72 0.16
N LEU A 67 1.27 15.68 0.99
CA LEU A 67 0.14 16.55 0.69
C LEU A 67 0.52 17.86 0.00
N ARG A 68 1.80 18.23 -0.07
CA ARG A 68 2.22 19.58 -0.50
C ARG A 68 1.62 19.98 -1.86
N ARG A 69 1.67 19.08 -2.83
CA ARG A 69 1.11 19.28 -4.19
C ARG A 69 -0.40 19.00 -4.30
N LYS A 70 -1.02 18.49 -3.24
CA LYS A 70 -2.44 18.05 -3.21
C LYS A 70 -3.37 19.05 -2.51
N LEU A 71 -2.82 20.05 -1.82
CA LEU A 71 -3.60 21.12 -1.18
C LEU A 71 -3.95 22.23 -2.18
N ASN A 72 -4.99 23.01 -1.87
CA ASN A 72 -5.37 24.19 -2.65
C ASN A 72 -5.44 25.43 -1.72
N PRO A 73 -4.50 26.38 -1.81
CA PRO A 73 -3.36 26.40 -2.73
C PRO A 73 -2.29 25.34 -2.38
N ALA A 74 -1.51 24.93 -3.37
CA ALA A 74 -0.41 23.98 -3.16
C ALA A 74 0.68 24.60 -2.30
N LEU A 75 1.27 23.80 -1.39
CA LEU A 75 2.39 24.22 -0.57
C LEU A 75 3.72 24.12 -1.36
N PRO A 76 4.67 25.03 -1.14
CA PRO A 76 6.03 24.91 -1.68
C PRO A 76 6.71 23.62 -1.23
N GLU A 77 7.53 23.02 -2.09
CA GLU A 77 8.27 21.79 -1.77
C GLU A 77 9.26 21.99 -0.62
N GLN A 78 9.82 23.19 -0.54
CA GLN A 78 10.79 23.60 0.47
C GLN A 78 10.15 24.00 1.81
N CYS A 79 8.82 23.94 1.92
CA CYS A 79 8.12 24.26 3.17
C CYS A 79 8.54 23.29 4.28
N ILE A 80 9.01 23.84 5.40
CA ILE A 80 9.46 23.10 6.59
C ILE A 80 8.25 22.67 7.41
N GLY A 81 8.23 21.41 7.83
CA GLY A 81 7.16 20.82 8.63
C GLY A 81 6.52 19.59 7.98
N ASN A 82 5.64 18.93 8.73
CA ASN A 82 4.93 17.73 8.27
C ASN A 82 3.70 18.13 7.46
N ALA A 83 3.69 17.80 6.18
CA ALA A 83 2.53 17.91 5.30
C ALA A 83 2.25 16.54 4.69
N ILE A 84 1.74 15.63 5.51
CA ILE A 84 1.45 14.25 5.16
C ILE A 84 0.03 13.87 5.56
N THR A 85 -0.56 12.93 4.84
CA THR A 85 -1.71 12.15 5.30
C THR A 85 -1.35 10.67 5.31
N ILE A 86 -2.08 9.88 6.07
CA ILE A 86 -1.90 8.43 6.11
C ILE A 86 -3.04 7.80 5.32
N ALA A 87 -2.68 7.15 4.22
CA ALA A 87 -3.60 6.29 3.49
C ALA A 87 -3.60 4.93 4.19
N MET A 88 -4.75 4.52 4.73
CA MET A 88 -4.92 3.25 5.44
C MET A 88 -5.77 2.29 4.64
N THR A 89 -5.35 1.03 4.58
CA THR A 89 -6.14 -0.05 4.00
C THR A 89 -5.98 -1.33 4.81
N ALA A 90 -7.08 -2.06 4.96
CA ALA A 90 -7.11 -3.38 5.59
C ALA A 90 -7.38 -4.43 4.51
N TRP A 91 -6.53 -5.44 4.47
CA TRP A 91 -6.60 -6.53 3.50
C TRP A 91 -6.77 -7.86 4.22
N SER A 92 -7.78 -8.64 3.84
CA SER A 92 -7.91 -10.00 4.33
C SER A 92 -6.95 -10.94 3.60
N THR A 93 -6.49 -11.98 4.29
CA THR A 93 -5.68 -13.08 3.74
C THR A 93 -6.26 -13.70 2.47
N LYS A 94 -7.59 -13.86 2.37
CA LYS A 94 -8.27 -14.41 1.18
C LYS A 94 -8.18 -13.49 -0.04
N GLU A 95 -8.18 -12.17 0.16
CA GLU A 95 -8.13 -11.20 -0.93
C GLU A 95 -6.72 -11.10 -1.54
N VAL A 96 -5.69 -11.26 -0.71
CA VAL A 96 -4.28 -11.12 -1.10
C VAL A 96 -3.74 -12.38 -1.76
N ARG A 97 -4.04 -13.57 -1.21
CA ARG A 97 -3.58 -14.85 -1.78
C ARG A 97 -4.01 -15.06 -3.24
N ALA A 98 -5.06 -14.35 -3.67
CA ALA A 98 -5.71 -14.60 -4.94
C ALA A 98 -5.10 -13.86 -6.15
N ASN A 99 -4.49 -12.67 -6.00
CA ASN A 99 -4.09 -11.89 -7.18
C ASN A 99 -3.27 -10.62 -6.86
N TYR A 100 -2.08 -10.44 -7.46
CA TYR A 100 -1.36 -9.15 -7.41
C TYR A 100 -2.22 -8.00 -7.96
N ASN A 101 -3.09 -8.25 -8.93
CA ASN A 101 -3.95 -7.24 -9.55
C ASN A 101 -4.98 -6.69 -8.56
N LYS A 102 -5.45 -7.52 -7.62
CA LYS A 102 -6.35 -7.07 -6.54
C LYS A 102 -5.62 -6.12 -5.60
N ILE A 103 -4.36 -6.40 -5.27
CA ILE A 103 -3.56 -5.52 -4.40
C ILE A 103 -3.28 -4.20 -5.12
N VAL A 104 -2.91 -4.23 -6.40
CA VAL A 104 -2.73 -3.03 -7.23
C VAL A 104 -4.01 -2.22 -7.35
N PHE A 105 -5.16 -2.86 -7.58
CA PHE A 105 -6.46 -2.18 -7.64
C PHE A 105 -6.77 -1.46 -6.33
N LYS A 106 -6.59 -2.12 -5.19
CA LYS A 106 -6.79 -1.49 -3.87
C LYS A 106 -5.78 -0.38 -3.58
N ALA A 107 -4.52 -0.54 -4.01
CA ALA A 107 -3.51 0.52 -3.90
C ALA A 107 -3.92 1.76 -4.72
N ARG A 108 -4.45 1.57 -5.93
CA ARG A 108 -4.98 2.66 -6.77
C ARG A 108 -6.19 3.33 -6.13
N GLU A 109 -7.15 2.56 -5.63
CA GLU A 109 -8.31 3.08 -4.92
C GLU A 109 -7.88 3.94 -3.73
N LEU A 110 -6.96 3.43 -2.91
CA LEU A 110 -6.41 4.12 -1.75
C LEU A 110 -5.75 5.45 -2.13
N MET A 111 -4.93 5.47 -3.18
CA MET A 111 -4.29 6.70 -3.65
C MET A 111 -5.30 7.70 -4.20
N SER A 112 -6.31 7.24 -4.94
CA SER A 112 -7.40 8.08 -5.47
C SER A 112 -8.23 8.75 -4.36
N MET A 113 -8.35 8.08 -3.20
CA MET A 113 -8.98 8.64 -2.00
C MET A 113 -8.17 9.75 -1.37
N VAL A 114 -6.84 9.73 -1.49
CA VAL A 114 -5.98 10.82 -1.02
C VAL A 114 -5.95 11.98 -2.01
N ASP A 115 -6.11 11.72 -3.30
CA ASP A 115 -6.15 12.75 -4.35
C ASP A 115 -7.46 13.53 -4.45
N GLY A 116 -8.50 13.14 -3.69
CA GLY A 116 -9.80 13.83 -3.71
C GLY A 116 -10.64 13.50 -4.93
N THR A 117 -10.09 12.67 -5.82
CA THR A 117 -10.75 12.18 -7.05
C THR A 117 -11.87 11.18 -6.77
N SER A 118 -11.86 10.55 -5.60
CA SER A 118 -12.98 9.70 -5.15
C SER A 118 -13.94 10.52 -4.27
N GLY A 119 -15.23 10.54 -4.62
CA GLY A 119 -16.28 11.26 -3.86
C GLY A 119 -16.51 10.76 -2.42
N LYS A 120 -15.72 9.79 -1.94
CA LYS A 120 -15.79 9.20 -0.59
C LYS A 120 -14.92 9.92 0.45
N MET A 121 -14.07 10.87 0.04
CA MET A 121 -13.07 11.50 0.93
C MET A 121 -13.69 12.29 2.11
N ARG A 122 -14.93 12.77 1.99
CA ARG A 122 -15.52 13.70 3.00
C ARG A 122 -15.75 13.09 4.40
N ASN A 123 -15.77 11.77 4.56
CA ASN A 123 -16.19 11.14 5.82
C ASN A 123 -15.10 10.38 6.59
N PHE A 124 -13.88 10.26 6.07
CA PHE A 124 -12.83 9.46 6.74
C PHE A 124 -11.88 10.29 7.62
N LEU A 125 -11.77 11.60 7.40
CA LEU A 125 -10.83 12.48 8.12
C LEU A 125 -11.36 13.02 9.46
N PHE A 126 -12.65 12.84 9.78
CA PHE A 126 -13.28 13.40 11.00
C PHE A 126 -13.96 12.35 11.91
N GLY A 127 -13.76 11.05 11.67
CA GLY A 127 -14.44 10.00 12.44
C GLY A 127 -13.78 9.58 13.76
N TRP A 128 -12.69 10.24 14.17
CA TRP A 128 -11.90 9.87 15.36
C TRP A 128 -11.40 11.11 16.13
N VAL A 129 -12.29 12.07 16.34
CA VAL A 129 -12.20 13.04 17.47
C VAL A 129 -13.52 12.98 18.22
#